data_AF-A0A3S1QYA5-F1
#
_entry.id   AF-A0A3S1QYA5-F1
#
_cell.length_a   1.000
_cell.length_b   1.000
_cell.length_c   1.000
_cell.angle_alpha   90.00
_cell.angle_beta   90.00
_cell.angle_gamma   90.00
#
_symmetry.space_group_name_H-M   'P 1'
#
loop_
_entity.id
_entity.type
_entity.pdbx_description
1 polymer ?
#
loop_
_entity_poly.entity_id
_entity_poly.type
_entity_poly.pdbx_seq_one_letter_code
_entity_poly.pdbx_strand_id
1 'polypeptide(L)'
;VSLEAAAAEAKRQGVEAVILSDANEGEAREGGGVHAAIAREVATRNRPFSRPVLILSGGETTVTLRAKGKGGRNSEFLLAFAIGINGVDGINALAADTDGIDGSEDNAGAFADASTVSRMRAAGVDAKAMLAGNNA
;
A
#
# COMPACT_ATOMS: atom_id res chain seq x y z
N VAL A 1 -12.82 -11.64 8.41
CA VAL A 1 -14.18 -11.07 8.17
C VAL A 1 -14.14 -9.90 7.20
N SER A 2 -13.37 -8.83 7.47
CA SER A 2 -13.35 -7.63 6.61
C SER A 2 -12.84 -7.88 5.19
N LEU A 3 -11.77 -8.68 5.01
CA LEU A 3 -11.25 -9.01 3.67
C LEU A 3 -12.27 -9.79 2.83
N GLU A 4 -12.92 -10.78 3.43
CA GLU A 4 -13.98 -11.55 2.76
C GLU A 4 -15.17 -10.67 2.36
N ALA A 5 -15.53 -9.70 3.22
CA ALA A 5 -16.58 -8.74 2.90
C ALA A 5 -16.20 -7.83 1.72
N ALA A 6 -14.94 -7.35 1.68
CA ALA A 6 -14.42 -6.57 0.56
C ALA A 6 -14.34 -7.39 -0.74
N ALA A 7 -13.92 -8.65 -0.66
CA ALA A 7 -13.90 -9.57 -1.80
C ALA A 7 -15.31 -9.82 -2.36
N ALA A 8 -16.29 -10.03 -1.48
CA ALA A 8 -17.69 -10.19 -1.86
C ALA A 8 -18.26 -8.94 -2.54
N GLU A 9 -17.92 -7.73 -2.07
CA GLU A 9 -18.32 -6.47 -2.70
C GLU A 9 -17.66 -6.29 -4.08
N ALA A 10 -16.36 -6.52 -4.20
CA ALA A 10 -15.66 -6.45 -5.48
C ALA A 10 -16.30 -7.39 -6.52
N LYS A 11 -16.62 -8.62 -6.11
CA LYS A 11 -17.32 -9.59 -6.95
C LYS A 11 -18.71 -9.10 -7.38
N ARG A 12 -19.48 -8.44 -6.49
CA ARG A 12 -20.77 -7.82 -6.85
C ARG A 12 -20.60 -6.73 -7.92
N GLN A 13 -19.47 -6.03 -7.91
CA GLN A 13 -19.13 -5.02 -8.93
C GLN A 13 -18.46 -5.60 -10.18
N GLY A 14 -18.33 -6.94 -10.30
CA GLY A 14 -17.73 -7.60 -11.46
C GLY A 14 -16.20 -7.52 -11.52
N VAL A 15 -15.54 -7.24 -10.39
CA VAL A 15 -14.09 -7.25 -10.25
C VAL A 15 -13.67 -8.50 -9.49
N GLU A 16 -12.76 -9.29 -10.07
CA GLU A 16 -12.17 -10.44 -9.38
C GLU A 16 -11.37 -9.94 -8.17
N ALA A 17 -11.50 -10.61 -7.03
CA ALA A 17 -10.74 -10.28 -5.84
C ALA A 17 -9.90 -11.48 -5.39
N VAL A 18 -8.65 -11.23 -5.04
CA VAL A 18 -7.73 -12.23 -4.50
C VAL A 18 -7.24 -11.79 -3.13
N ILE A 19 -7.40 -12.65 -2.12
CA ILE A 19 -6.85 -12.44 -0.79
C ILE A 19 -5.49 -13.11 -0.75
N LEU A 20 -4.41 -12.33 -0.59
CA LEU A 20 -3.06 -12.86 -0.47
C LEU A 20 -2.84 -13.55 0.88
N SER A 21 -3.27 -12.88 1.96
CA SER A 21 -3.17 -13.34 3.35
C SER A 21 -3.92 -12.37 4.26
N ASP A 22 -4.44 -12.86 5.39
CA ASP A 22 -4.93 -12.05 6.51
C ASP A 22 -3.95 -11.99 7.69
N ALA A 23 -2.78 -12.59 7.53
CA ALA A 23 -1.72 -12.71 8.53
C ALA A 23 -0.39 -12.10 8.05
N ASN A 24 -0.43 -11.00 7.30
CA ASN A 24 0.77 -10.28 6.92
C ASN A 24 1.39 -9.57 8.13
N GLU A 25 2.59 -9.98 8.51
CA GLU A 25 3.37 -9.41 9.61
C GLU A 25 4.77 -8.99 9.11
N GLY A 26 5.52 -8.32 9.98
CA GLY A 26 6.88 -7.86 9.69
C GLY A 26 6.95 -6.38 9.35
N GLU A 27 8.06 -5.96 8.74
CA GLU A 27 8.34 -4.55 8.52
C GLU A 27 7.47 -3.97 7.39
N ALA A 28 6.73 -2.90 7.69
CA ALA A 28 5.78 -2.24 6.79
C ALA A 28 6.39 -1.88 5.42
N ARG A 29 7.60 -1.30 5.42
CA ARG A 29 8.29 -0.90 4.17
C ARG A 29 8.63 -2.09 3.26
N GLU A 30 8.96 -3.24 3.84
CA GLU A 30 9.27 -4.46 3.08
C GLU A 30 7.98 -5.07 2.52
N GLY A 31 6.93 -5.13 3.36
CA GLY A 31 5.59 -5.55 2.92
C GLY A 31 5.08 -4.71 1.74
N GLY A 32 5.20 -3.39 1.84
CA GLY A 32 4.81 -2.46 0.78
C GLY A 32 5.59 -2.68 -0.52
N GLY A 33 6.91 -2.90 -0.43
CA GLY A 33 7.77 -3.23 -1.57
C GLY A 33 7.37 -4.54 -2.27
N VAL A 34 7.07 -5.59 -1.51
CA VAL A 34 6.59 -6.88 -2.06
C VAL A 34 5.25 -6.71 -2.76
N HIS A 35 4.30 -5.98 -2.16
CA HIS A 35 3.00 -5.73 -2.78
C HIS A 35 3.13 -4.91 -4.08
N ALA A 36 4.05 -3.94 -4.12
CA ALA A 36 4.33 -3.20 -5.35
C ALA A 36 4.88 -4.11 -6.46
N ALA A 37 5.74 -5.07 -6.13
CA ALA A 37 6.24 -6.04 -7.10
C ALA A 37 5.12 -6.89 -7.69
N ILE A 38 4.20 -7.39 -6.86
CA ILE A 38 3.02 -8.16 -7.31
C ILE A 38 2.10 -7.30 -8.18
N ALA A 39 1.77 -6.09 -7.73
CA ALA A 39 0.90 -5.17 -8.47
C ALA A 39 1.48 -4.81 -9.85
N ARG A 40 2.80 -4.61 -9.93
CA ARG A 40 3.49 -4.37 -11.21
C ARG A 40 3.49 -5.57 -12.14
N GLU A 41 3.69 -6.78 -11.61
CA GLU A 41 3.61 -8.00 -12.43
C GLU A 41 2.20 -8.14 -13.02
N VAL A 42 1.16 -7.87 -12.24
CA VAL A 42 -0.23 -7.86 -12.72
C VAL A 42 -0.45 -6.77 -13.76
N ALA A 43 -0.03 -5.53 -13.49
CA ALA A 43 -0.22 -4.39 -14.39
C ALA A 43 0.48 -4.59 -15.75
N THR A 44 1.71 -5.09 -15.73
CA THR A 44 2.58 -5.14 -16.92
C THR A 44 2.58 -6.49 -17.63
N ARG A 45 2.29 -7.58 -16.92
CA ARG A 45 2.34 -8.96 -17.44
C ARG A 45 1.04 -9.74 -17.28
N ASN A 46 0.02 -9.17 -16.64
CA ASN A 46 -1.29 -9.79 -16.44
C ASN A 46 -1.21 -11.17 -15.77
N ARG A 47 -0.29 -11.30 -14.80
CA ARG A 47 -0.08 -12.50 -13.98
C ARG A 47 0.48 -12.11 -12.60
N PRO A 48 0.42 -12.97 -11.57
CA PRO A 48 -0.27 -14.27 -11.54
C PRO A 48 -1.80 -14.14 -11.63
N PHE A 49 -2.33 -12.92 -11.51
CA PHE A 49 -3.74 -12.61 -11.62
C PHE A 49 -4.04 -11.82 -12.90
N SER A 50 -5.23 -12.04 -13.47
CA SER A 50 -5.69 -11.32 -14.66
C SER A 50 -6.42 -10.04 -14.26
N ARG A 51 -6.17 -8.95 -14.99
CA ARG A 51 -6.89 -7.69 -14.81
C ARG A 51 -8.30 -7.77 -15.42
N PRO A 52 -9.29 -7.04 -14.87
CA PRO A 52 -9.21 -6.24 -13.63
C PRO A 52 -9.21 -7.15 -12.38
N VAL A 53 -8.39 -6.80 -11.38
CA VAL A 53 -8.31 -7.54 -10.11
C VAL A 53 -8.12 -6.59 -8.93
N LEU A 54 -8.79 -6.89 -7.82
CA LEU A 54 -8.55 -6.32 -6.51
C LEU A 54 -7.67 -7.27 -5.70
N ILE A 55 -6.49 -6.81 -5.31
CA ILE A 55 -5.58 -7.56 -4.45
C ILE A 55 -5.82 -7.11 -3.01
N LEU A 56 -6.16 -8.07 -2.14
CA LEU A 56 -6.48 -7.84 -0.74
C LEU A 56 -5.45 -8.51 0.16
N SER A 57 -5.11 -7.82 1.25
CA SER A 57 -4.30 -8.38 2.32
C SER A 57 -4.66 -7.72 3.64
N GLY A 58 -4.50 -8.46 4.73
CA GLY A 58 -4.61 -7.95 6.10
C GLY A 58 -3.52 -8.52 6.99
N GLY A 59 -3.41 -7.98 8.19
CA GLY A 59 -2.43 -8.37 9.19
C GLY A 59 -1.98 -7.16 10.01
N GLU A 60 -0.86 -7.33 10.72
CA GLU A 60 -0.33 -6.37 11.68
C GLU A 60 1.16 -6.13 11.38
N THR A 61 1.46 -5.17 10.51
CA THR A 61 2.85 -4.78 10.24
C THR A 61 3.38 -3.83 11.30
N THR A 62 4.70 -3.80 11.44
CA THR A 62 5.42 -2.93 12.37
C THR A 62 6.36 -1.99 11.64
N VAL A 63 6.73 -0.91 12.31
CA VAL A 63 7.73 0.05 11.84
C VAL A 63 8.89 0.08 12.81
N THR A 64 10.08 -0.24 12.34
CA THR A 64 11.31 -0.03 13.11
C THR A 64 11.72 1.43 12.99
N LEU A 65 11.51 2.22 14.05
CA LEU A 65 11.88 3.63 14.09
C LEU A 65 13.41 3.81 14.08
N ARG A 66 13.90 4.56 13.10
CA ARG A 66 15.31 4.96 12.93
C ARG A 66 15.48 6.47 13.03
N ALA A 67 14.39 7.22 12.89
CA ALA A 67 14.32 8.66 13.04
C ALA A 67 12.98 9.06 13.71
N LYS A 68 12.85 10.34 14.05
CA LYS A 68 11.67 10.91 14.73
C LYS A 68 10.69 11.55 13.75
N GLY A 69 10.50 10.94 12.59
CA GLY A 69 9.48 11.38 11.64
C GLY A 69 8.07 11.07 12.14
N LYS A 70 7.09 11.44 11.31
CA LYS A 70 5.65 11.25 11.56
C LYS A 70 5.08 10.21 10.60
N GLY A 71 4.10 9.44 11.05
CA GLY A 71 3.37 8.49 10.23
C GLY A 71 3.03 7.22 11.01
N GLY A 72 2.61 6.20 10.26
CA GLY A 72 2.25 4.89 10.80
C GLY A 72 2.57 3.76 9.84
N ARG A 73 2.21 2.54 10.23
CA ARG A 73 2.53 1.33 9.48
C ARG A 73 1.86 1.29 8.12
N ASN A 74 0.62 1.78 7.99
CA ASN A 74 -0.10 1.80 6.72
C ASN A 74 0.46 2.86 5.77
N SER A 75 0.78 4.04 6.30
CA SER A 75 1.40 5.13 5.56
C SER A 75 2.82 4.74 5.11
N GLU A 76 3.62 4.12 5.98
CA GLU A 76 4.96 3.63 5.63
C GLU A 76 4.90 2.50 4.59
N PHE A 77 3.97 1.57 4.74
CA PHE A 77 3.69 0.53 3.75
C PHE A 77 3.35 1.14 2.39
N LEU A 78 2.43 2.11 2.35
CA LEU A 78 2.02 2.73 1.09
C LEU A 78 3.07 3.64 0.48
N LEU A 79 3.91 4.30 1.27
CA LEU A 79 5.03 5.07 0.75
C LEU A 79 6.05 4.15 0.06
N ALA A 80 6.38 3.02 0.69
CA ALA A 80 7.24 2.01 0.07
C ALA A 80 6.59 1.41 -1.20
N PHE A 81 5.28 1.13 -1.15
CA PHE A 81 4.51 0.67 -2.30
C PHE A 81 4.55 1.69 -3.44
N ALA A 82 4.28 2.97 -3.17
CA ALA A 82 4.28 4.07 -4.13
C ALA A 82 5.65 4.22 -4.81
N ILE A 83 6.74 4.10 -4.05
CA ILE A 83 8.11 4.07 -4.60
C ILE A 83 8.28 2.91 -5.57
N GLY A 84 7.78 1.73 -5.20
CA GLY A 84 7.87 0.53 -6.03
C GLY A 84 7.06 0.62 -7.32
N ILE A 85 5.87 1.24 -7.30
CA ILE A 85 4.97 1.35 -8.47
C ILE A 85 5.13 2.62 -9.30
N ASN A 86 6.01 3.54 -8.91
CA ASN A 86 6.12 4.85 -9.55
C ASN A 86 6.21 4.78 -11.09
N GLY A 87 5.29 5.44 -11.77
CA GLY A 87 5.19 5.49 -13.24
C GLY A 87 4.56 4.25 -13.89
N VAL A 88 4.00 3.31 -13.12
CA VAL A 88 3.28 2.14 -13.65
C VAL A 88 1.77 2.38 -13.53
N ASP A 89 1.15 2.84 -14.61
CA ASP A 89 -0.27 3.19 -14.65
C ASP A 89 -1.20 1.98 -14.42
N GLY A 90 -2.44 2.29 -14.04
CA GLY A 90 -3.49 1.28 -13.80
C GLY A 90 -3.43 0.62 -12.41
N ILE A 91 -2.65 1.16 -11.48
CA ILE A 91 -2.54 0.70 -10.09
C ILE A 91 -3.02 1.82 -9.15
N ASN A 92 -3.96 1.47 -8.27
CA ASN A 92 -4.42 2.30 -7.16
C ASN A 92 -4.41 1.45 -5.89
N ALA A 93 -4.06 2.04 -4.76
CA ALA A 93 -3.94 1.35 -3.49
C ALA A 93 -4.45 2.20 -2.32
N LEU A 94 -4.96 1.50 -1.30
CA LEU A 94 -5.37 2.00 0.00
C LEU A 94 -4.85 1.01 1.04
N ALA A 95 -4.24 1.52 2.11
CA ALA A 95 -3.92 0.78 3.31
C ALA A 95 -4.43 1.62 4.48
N ALA A 96 -5.18 0.99 5.38
CA ALA A 96 -5.80 1.67 6.49
C ALA A 96 -6.00 0.75 7.69
N ASP A 97 -5.88 1.32 8.88
CA ASP A 97 -6.28 0.72 10.13
C ASP A 97 -7.79 0.83 10.34
N THR A 98 -8.37 -0.22 10.91
CA THR A 98 -9.83 -0.30 11.14
C THR A 98 -10.29 0.49 12.35
N ASP A 99 -9.39 0.84 13.26
CA ASP A 99 -9.68 1.73 14.40
C ASP A 99 -9.66 3.22 14.03
N GLY A 100 -9.20 3.54 12.82
CA GLY A 100 -9.14 4.89 12.28
C GLY A 100 -7.83 5.65 12.52
N ILE A 101 -6.83 5.02 13.15
CA ILE A 101 -5.57 5.68 13.55
C ILE A 101 -4.37 4.91 13.00
N ASP A 102 -3.50 5.59 12.27
CA ASP A 102 -2.26 5.05 11.73
C ASP A 102 -1.04 5.75 12.34
N GLY A 103 -0.62 5.25 13.50
CA GLY A 103 0.59 5.71 14.17
C GLY A 103 0.41 7.06 14.84
N SER A 104 1.24 8.04 14.47
CA SER A 104 1.39 9.29 15.21
C SER A 104 0.47 10.44 14.75
N GLU A 105 -0.33 10.24 13.70
CA GLU A 105 -1.09 11.28 13.04
C GLU A 105 -2.61 10.99 13.08
N ASP A 106 -3.42 11.99 12.69
CA ASP A 106 -4.89 11.95 12.72
C ASP A 106 -5.47 11.39 11.40
N ASN A 107 -4.92 10.27 10.94
CA ASN A 107 -5.36 9.58 9.73
C ASN A 107 -5.35 8.06 9.96
N ALA A 108 -6.26 7.34 9.29
CA ALA A 108 -6.33 5.88 9.35
C ALA A 108 -5.28 5.18 8.49
N GLY A 109 -4.57 5.92 7.62
CA GLY A 109 -3.66 5.37 6.62
C GLY A 109 -3.59 6.30 5.41
N ALA A 110 -3.40 5.77 4.21
CA ALA A 110 -3.14 6.57 3.02
C ALA A 110 -3.72 5.99 1.73
N PHE A 111 -3.61 6.76 0.64
CA PHE A 111 -3.85 6.30 -0.72
C PHE A 111 -2.56 6.45 -1.54
N ALA A 112 -2.34 5.54 -2.49
CA ALA A 112 -1.24 5.65 -3.44
C ALA A 112 -1.66 5.24 -4.86
N ASP A 113 -1.09 5.91 -5.85
CA ASP A 113 -1.22 5.59 -7.26
C ASP A 113 0.12 5.75 -7.99
N ALA A 114 0.14 5.43 -9.28
CA ALA A 114 1.33 5.49 -10.14
C ALA A 114 2.02 6.88 -10.16
N SER A 115 1.29 7.94 -9.86
CA SER A 115 1.75 9.33 -9.90
C SER A 115 2.09 9.91 -8.51
N THR A 116 1.81 9.22 -7.40
CA THR A 116 2.09 9.69 -6.03
C THR A 116 3.51 10.23 -5.88
N VAL A 117 4.54 9.46 -6.26
CA VAL A 117 5.95 9.88 -6.13
C VAL A 117 6.29 11.05 -7.05
N SER A 118 5.66 11.14 -8.22
CA SER A 118 5.83 12.28 -9.11
C SER A 118 5.21 13.55 -8.54
N ARG A 119 4.04 13.45 -7.88
CA ARG A 119 3.42 14.57 -7.14
C ARG A 119 4.28 15.01 -5.96
N MET A 120 4.85 14.09 -5.19
CA MET A 120 5.78 14.40 -4.11
C MET A 120 7.02 15.16 -4.63
N ARG A 121 7.62 14.66 -5.72
CA ARG A 121 8.77 15.32 -6.34
C ARG A 121 8.43 16.73 -6.83
N ALA A 122 7.27 16.92 -7.46
CA ALA A 122 6.81 18.23 -7.91
C ALA A 122 6.60 19.22 -6.73
N ALA A 123 6.28 18.70 -5.54
CA ALA A 123 6.19 19.46 -4.30
C ALA A 123 7.55 19.62 -3.57
N GLY A 124 8.67 19.16 -4.14
CA GLY A 124 9.99 19.24 -3.51
C GLY A 124 10.24 18.20 -2.43
N VAL A 125 9.44 17.14 -2.36
CA VAL A 125 9.55 16.07 -1.36
C VAL A 125 10.19 14.83 -1.99
N ASP A 126 11.26 14.32 -1.38
CA ASP A 126 11.89 13.06 -1.76
C ASP A 126 11.25 11.89 -0.99
N ALA A 127 10.47 11.06 -1.71
CA ALA A 127 9.79 9.90 -1.15
C ALA A 127 10.74 8.89 -0.45
N LYS A 128 11.94 8.67 -0.98
CA LYS A 128 12.90 7.75 -0.37
C LYS A 128 13.49 8.35 0.91
N ALA A 129 13.74 9.65 0.92
CA ALA A 129 14.18 10.35 2.13
C ALA A 129 13.10 10.32 3.22
N MET A 130 11.83 10.51 2.84
CA MET A 130 10.67 10.39 3.74
C MET A 130 10.58 8.99 4.35
N LEU A 131 10.71 7.93 3.53
CA LEU A 131 10.70 6.54 4.01
C LEU A 131 11.88 6.23 4.94
N ALA A 132 13.08 6.72 4.60
CA ALA A 132 14.26 6.56 5.44
C ALA A 132 14.15 7.31 6.78
N GLY A 133 13.45 8.44 6.78
CA GLY A 133 13.22 9.29 7.96
C GLY A 133 12.03 8.88 8.83
N ASN A 134 11.36 7.76 8.54
CA ASN A 134 10.07 7.38 9.16
C ASN A 134 9.07 8.54 9.13
N ASN A 135 9.04 9.30 8.03
CA ASN A 135 8.21 10.48 7.86
C ASN A 135 7.25 10.28 6.68
N ALA A 136 6.39 9.28 6.81
CA ALA A 136 5.54 8.76 5.74
C ALA A 136 4.26 9.59 5.54
#